data_AF-A0A414IPW3-F1
#
_entry.id   AF-A0A414IPW3-F1
#
_cell.length_a   1.000
_cell.length_b   1.000
_cell.length_c   1.000
_cell.angle_alpha   90.00
_cell.angle_beta   90.00
_cell.angle_gamma   90.00
#
_symmetry.space_group_name_H-M   'P 1'
#
loop_
_entity.id
_entity.type
_entity.pdbx_description
1 polymer ?
#
loop_
_entity_poly.entity_id
_entity_poly.type
_entity_poly.pdbx_seq_one_letter_code
_entity_poly.pdbx_strand_id
1 'polypeptide(L)'
;MQSISSYINPNTRALTSNYKNTVIKDKEAYNGAMLQHLLNPVEDLAQALKTPIKLAKGASISRQNNSVNIAEGQSIRVNGGHVLTVT
;
A
#
# COMPACT_ATOMS: atom_id res chain seq x y z
N MET A 1 17.77 12.90 -20.11
CA MET A 1 16.51 13.13 -19.39
C MET A 1 16.87 13.66 -18.01
N GLN A 2 16.52 14.91 -17.67
CA GLN A 2 16.81 15.44 -16.33
C GLN A 2 15.86 14.78 -15.33
N SER A 3 16.39 14.23 -14.24
CA SER A 3 15.59 13.60 -13.18
C SER A 3 14.79 14.68 -12.47
N ILE A 4 13.46 14.63 -12.56
CA ILE A 4 12.58 15.53 -11.82
C ILE A 4 12.25 14.86 -10.49
N SER A 5 12.75 15.42 -9.39
CA SER A 5 12.32 15.01 -8.06
C SER A 5 10.85 15.40 -7.84
N SER A 6 10.06 14.47 -7.32
CA SER A 6 8.66 14.68 -6.95
C SER A 6 8.49 14.56 -5.44
N TYR A 7 7.73 15.47 -4.85
CA TYR A 7 7.42 15.53 -3.43
C TYR A 7 5.90 15.60 -3.24
N ILE A 8 5.43 15.24 -2.04
CA ILE A 8 4.04 15.46 -1.64
C ILE A 8 3.97 16.78 -0.87
N ASN A 9 3.05 17.66 -1.25
CA ASN A 9 2.75 18.88 -0.49
C ASN A 9 1.97 18.50 0.79
N PRO A 10 2.50 18.73 2.00
CA PRO A 10 1.81 18.34 3.24
C PRO A 10 0.54 19.15 3.50
N ASN A 11 0.40 20.32 2.89
CA ASN A 11 -0.74 21.22 3.10
C ASN A 11 -1.93 20.91 2.17
N THR A 12 -1.68 20.35 0.98
CA THR A 12 -2.74 20.06 -0.02
C THR A 12 -2.81 18.60 -0.46
N ARG A 13 -1.87 17.75 -0.03
CA ARG A 13 -1.70 16.35 -0.45
C ARG A 13 -1.40 16.12 -1.94
N ALA A 14 -1.21 17.18 -2.73
CA ALA A 14 -0.88 17.09 -4.15
C ALA A 14 0.62 16.81 -4.38
N LEU A 15 0.95 16.21 -5.53
CA LEU A 15 2.32 16.06 -6.02
C LEU A 15 2.89 17.41 -6.49
N THR A 16 4.16 17.67 -6.20
CA THR A 16 4.88 18.90 -6.56
C THR A 16 6.35 18.59 -6.86
N SER A 17 6.93 19.24 -7.86
CA SER A 17 8.38 19.15 -8.14
C SER A 17 9.21 20.17 -7.36
N ASN A 18 8.58 21.19 -6.79
CA ASN A 18 9.27 22.23 -6.02
C ASN A 18 9.34 21.87 -4.54
N TYR A 19 10.56 21.72 -4.01
CA TYR A 19 10.81 21.40 -2.59
C TYR A 19 10.27 22.46 -1.63
N LYS A 20 10.17 23.74 -2.03
CA LYS A 20 9.66 24.81 -1.15
C LYS A 20 8.19 24.59 -0.76
N ASN A 21 7.46 23.81 -1.55
CA ASN A 21 6.07 23.45 -1.27
C ASN A 21 5.93 22.35 -0.21
N THR A 22 7.03 21.80 0.31
CA THR A 22 7.00 20.80 1.40
C THR A 22 7.03 21.42 2.79
N VAL A 23 7.19 22.75 2.89
CA VAL A 23 7.13 23.45 4.18
C VAL A 23 5.70 23.38 4.73
N ILE A 24 5.58 22.87 5.96
CA ILE A 24 4.32 22.86 6.70
C ILE A 24 4.03 24.29 7.15
N LYS A 25 2.90 24.85 6.71
CA LYS A 25 2.53 26.24 7.01
C LYS A 25 1.98 26.40 8.42
N ASP A 26 1.19 25.44 8.87
CA ASP A 26 0.60 25.39 10.21
C ASP A 26 0.92 24.02 10.82
N LYS A 27 1.83 24.04 11.78
CA LYS A 27 2.33 22.82 12.43
C LYS A 27 1.27 22.17 13.32
N GLU A 28 0.45 22.97 14.00
CA GLU A 28 -0.57 22.47 14.91
C GLU A 28 -1.75 21.88 14.13
N ALA A 29 -2.19 22.53 13.07
CA ALA A 29 -3.22 21.98 12.18
C ALA A 29 -2.73 20.72 11.45
N TYR A 30 -1.48 20.70 10.99
CA TYR A 30 -0.87 19.51 10.38
C TYR A 30 -0.76 18.35 11.38
N ASN A 31 -0.28 18.62 12.60
CA ASN A 31 -0.19 17.61 13.65
C ASN A 31 -1.58 17.09 14.02
N GLY A 32 -2.57 17.97 14.21
CA GLY A 32 -3.96 17.59 14.48
C GLY A 32 -4.54 16.69 13.38
N ALA A 33 -4.31 17.01 12.10
CA ALA A 33 -4.74 16.19 10.97
C ALA A 33 -3.99 14.85 10.86
N MET A 34 -2.70 14.82 11.20
CA MET A 34 -1.92 13.58 11.23
C MET A 34 -2.28 12.68 12.41
N LEU A 35 -2.60 13.27 13.57
CA LEU A 35 -3.04 12.55 14.76
C LEU A 35 -4.36 11.81 14.53
N GLN A 36 -5.24 12.31 13.64
CA GLN A 36 -6.47 11.60 13.25
C GLN A 36 -6.23 10.30 12.47
N HIS A 37 -5.06 10.15 11.86
CA HIS A 37 -4.67 8.98 11.06
C HIS A 37 -3.41 8.32 11.58
N LEU A 38 -3.07 8.55 12.85
CA LEU A 38 -1.90 7.93 13.44
C LEU A 38 -2.15 6.43 13.57
N LEU A 39 -1.29 5.64 12.93
CA LEU A 39 -1.26 4.21 13.15
C LEU A 39 -0.94 3.95 14.61
N ASN A 40 -1.72 3.10 15.26
CA ASN A 40 -1.45 2.57 16.58
C ASN A 40 -0.79 1.21 16.34
N PRO A 41 0.55 1.13 16.30
CA PRO A 41 1.23 0.02 15.63
C PRO A 41 0.91 -1.35 16.22
N VAL A 42 0.62 -1.42 17.52
CA VAL A 42 0.28 -2.65 18.22
C VAL A 42 -1.16 -3.05 17.92
N GLU A 43 -2.11 -2.13 18.06
CA GLU A 43 -3.54 -2.35 17.84
C GLU A 43 -3.83 -2.66 16.37
N ASP A 44 -3.23 -1.90 15.45
CA ASP A 44 -3.41 -2.07 14.01
C ASP A 44 -2.79 -3.39 13.54
N LEU A 45 -1.62 -3.77 14.05
CA LEU A 45 -1.02 -5.09 13.78
C LEU A 45 -1.90 -6.21 14.33
N ALA A 46 -2.37 -6.08 15.57
CA ALA A 46 -3.26 -7.06 16.17
C ALA A 46 -4.56 -7.21 15.36
N GLN A 47 -5.12 -6.12 14.85
CA GLN A 47 -6.29 -6.15 13.97
C GLN A 47 -5.99 -6.81 12.62
N ALA A 48 -4.85 -6.49 12.01
CA ALA A 48 -4.41 -7.12 10.76
C ALA A 48 -4.24 -8.64 10.92
N LEU A 49 -3.66 -9.09 12.04
CA LEU A 49 -3.49 -10.51 12.34
C LEU A 49 -4.82 -11.22 12.62
N LYS A 50 -5.78 -10.51 13.23
CA LYS A 50 -7.13 -11.05 13.50
C LYS A 50 -8.03 -11.09 12.28
N THR A 51 -7.71 -10.35 11.23
CA THR A 51 -8.51 -10.27 10.00
C THR A 51 -7.92 -11.25 8.97
N PRO A 52 -8.48 -12.47 8.84
CA PRO A 52 -7.88 -13.48 7.97
C PRO A 52 -7.98 -13.03 6.51
N ILE A 53 -6.87 -13.12 5.77
CA ILE A 53 -6.90 -12.96 4.32
C ILE A 53 -7.56 -14.22 3.75
N LYS A 54 -8.77 -14.07 3.23
CA LYS A 54 -9.49 -15.18 2.59
C LYS A 54 -8.82 -15.53 1.27
N LEU A 55 -8.27 -16.74 1.19
CA LEU A 55 -7.80 -17.31 -0.06
C LEU A 55 -8.95 -17.94 -0.83
N ALA A 56 -8.84 -18.01 -2.15
CA ALA A 56 -9.78 -18.80 -2.94
C ALA A 56 -9.69 -20.28 -2.56
N LYS A 57 -10.79 -21.01 -2.74
CA LYS A 57 -10.84 -22.46 -2.47
C LYS A 57 -9.75 -23.17 -3.29
N GLY A 58 -8.86 -23.90 -2.61
CA GLY A 58 -7.74 -24.63 -3.24
C GLY A 58 -6.43 -23.83 -3.35
N ALA A 59 -6.43 -22.53 -3.05
CA ALA A 59 -5.19 -21.75 -2.99
C ALA A 59 -4.53 -21.92 -1.61
N SER A 60 -3.20 -21.94 -1.59
CA SER A 60 -2.44 -22.04 -0.34
C SER A 60 -1.07 -21.37 -0.44
N ILE A 61 -0.53 -20.97 0.72
CA ILE A 61 0.81 -20.40 0.85
C ILE A 61 1.64 -21.40 1.65
N SER A 62 2.80 -21.79 1.12
CA SER A 62 3.73 -22.65 1.82
C SER A 62 5.04 -21.90 2.08
N ARG A 63 5.34 -21.72 3.37
CA ARG A 63 6.55 -21.03 3.82
C ARG A 63 7.79 -21.91 3.76
N GLN A 64 7.62 -23.23 3.76
CA GLN A 64 8.73 -24.20 3.73
C GLN A 64 9.45 -24.19 2.38
N ASN A 65 8.70 -24.07 1.30
CA ASN A 65 9.21 -24.07 -0.08
C ASN A 65 9.11 -22.69 -0.75
N ASN A 66 8.77 -21.65 0.02
CA ASN A 66 8.56 -20.28 -0.46
C ASN A 66 7.68 -20.21 -1.73
N SER A 67 6.56 -20.93 -1.72
CA SER A 67 5.68 -21.05 -2.88
C SER A 67 4.24 -20.66 -2.57
N VAL A 68 3.49 -20.32 -3.63
CA VAL A 68 2.04 -20.09 -3.58
C VAL A 68 1.40 -21.03 -4.57
N ASN A 69 0.44 -21.81 -4.09
CA ASN A 69 -0.44 -22.62 -4.93
C ASN A 69 -1.65 -21.76 -5.30
N ILE A 70 -1.92 -21.67 -6.59
CA ILE A 70 -2.97 -20.82 -7.16
C ILE A 70 -4.10 -21.73 -7.61
N ALA A 71 -5.33 -21.42 -7.23
CA ALA A 71 -6.48 -22.27 -7.56
C ALA A 71 -6.90 -22.09 -9.04
N GLU A 72 -7.44 -23.16 -9.62
CA GLU A 72 -8.07 -23.14 -10.95
C GLU A 72 -9.13 -22.02 -11.03
N GLY A 73 -9.16 -21.32 -12.17
CA GLY A 73 -10.02 -20.17 -12.43
C GLY A 73 -9.53 -18.85 -11.84
N GLN A 74 -8.46 -18.82 -11.03
CA GLN A 74 -7.90 -17.55 -10.57
C GLN A 74 -7.22 -16.78 -11.70
N SER A 75 -7.32 -15.45 -11.63
CA SER A 75 -6.70 -14.53 -12.58
C SER A 75 -5.47 -13.87 -11.98
N ILE A 76 -4.36 -13.88 -12.71
CA ILE A 76 -3.08 -13.26 -12.34
C ILE A 76 -2.83 -12.12 -13.31
N ARG A 77 -2.78 -10.89 -12.80
CA ARG A 77 -2.33 -9.73 -13.60
C ARG A 77 -0.81 -9.76 -13.69
N VAL A 78 -0.29 -9.66 -14.91
CA VAL A 78 1.14 -9.61 -15.19
C VAL A 78 1.52 -8.30 -15.88
N ASN A 79 2.81 -8.03 -15.97
CA ASN A 79 3.32 -6.83 -16.63
C ASN A 79 2.81 -6.71 -18.08
N GLY A 80 2.63 -5.47 -18.55
CA GLY A 80 2.09 -5.20 -19.88
C GLY A 80 0.55 -5.17 -19.95
N GLY A 81 -0.15 -5.28 -18.82
CA GLY A 81 -1.62 -5.20 -18.77
C GLY A 81 -2.31 -6.51 -19.14
N HIS A 82 -1.58 -7.60 -19.27
CA HIS A 82 -2.14 -8.92 -19.54
C HIS A 82 -2.70 -9.58 -18.28
N VAL A 83 -3.67 -10.47 -18.48
CA VAL A 83 -4.29 -11.29 -17.43
C VAL A 83 -4.15 -12.75 -17.82
N LEU A 84 -3.53 -13.55 -16.95
CA LEU A 84 -3.44 -15.00 -17.08
C LEU A 84 -4.58 -15.62 -16.27
N THR A 85 -5.25 -16.63 -16.81
CA THR A 85 -6.24 -17.43 -16.09
C THR A 85 -5.66 -18.82 -15.85
N VAL A 86 -5.70 -19.28 -14.60
CA VAL A 86 -5.27 -20.64 -14.24
C VAL A 86 -6.33 -21.64 -14.70
N THR A 87 -5.91 -22.66 -15.45
CA THR A 87 -6.73 -23.78 -15.94
C THR A 87 -6.18 -25.08 -15.40
#